data_AF-A0A453FST8-F1
#
_entry.id   AF-A0A453FST8-F1
#
_cell.length_a   1.000
_cell.length_b   1.000
_cell.length_c   1.000
_cell.angle_alpha   90.00
_cell.angle_beta   90.00
_cell.angle_gamma   90.00
#
_symmetry.space_group_name_H-M   'P 1'
#
loop_
_entity.id
_entity.type
_entity.pdbx_description
1 polymer ?
#
loop_
_entity_poly.entity_id
_entity_poly.type
_entity_poly.pdbx_seq_one_letter_code
_entity_poly.pdbx_strand_id
1 'polypeptide(L)' 'QDIHAEAAKKRRRTTKKPYSRSIVGATLEVIQKKRAEKPEVRDAAREAALRYIFNLFIAVPALCLLLNLLLQKLI' A
#
# COMPACT_ATOMS: atom_id res chain seq x y z
N GLN A 1 57.69 8.98 -1.89
CA GLN A 1 56.62 9.87 -1.42
C GLN A 1 55.25 9.30 -1.83
N ASP A 2 55.09 7.97 -1.80
CA ASP A 2 54.07 7.30 -2.62
C ASP A 2 52.88 6.74 -1.83
N ILE A 3 52.97 6.76 -0.50
CA ILE A 3 51.99 6.14 0.40
C ILE A 3 50.70 6.98 0.53
N HIS A 4 50.80 8.30 0.31
CA HIS A 4 49.65 9.21 0.44
C HIS A 4 48.68 9.17 -0.75
N ALA A 5 49.13 8.71 -1.92
CA ALA A 5 48.31 8.67 -3.13
C ALA A 5 47.40 7.42 -3.21
N GLU A 6 47.78 6.32 -2.56
CA GLU A 6 47.02 5.06 -2.63
C GLU A 6 45.78 5.06 -1.71
N ALA A 7 45.85 5.77 -0.59
CA ALA A 7 44.74 5.89 0.38
C ALA A 7 43.51 6.64 -0.20
N ALA A 8 43.70 7.50 -1.21
CA ALA A 8 42.61 8.26 -1.82
C ALA A 8 41.74 7.44 -2.79
N LYS A 9 42.22 6.29 -3.29
CA LYS A 9 41.54 5.51 -4.34
C LYS A 9 40.51 4.48 -3.83
N LYS A 10 40.42 4.21 -2.53
CA LYS A 10 39.55 3.15 -1.95
C LYS A 10 38.26 3.66 -1.29
N ARG A 11 37.58 4.66 -1.87
CA ARG A 11 36.22 5.04 -1.44
C ARG A 11 35.19 4.57 -2.46
N ARG A 12 34.55 3.42 -2.20
CA ARG A 12 33.41 2.94 -2.99
C ARG A 12 32.21 3.85 -2.73
N ARG A 13 31.81 4.65 -3.72
CA ARG A 13 30.69 5.59 -3.61
C ARG A 13 29.40 4.90 -4.05
N THR A 14 28.59 4.44 -3.10
CA THR A 14 27.24 3.95 -3.40
C THR A 14 26.30 5.15 -3.57
N THR A 15 26.16 5.64 -4.79
CA THR A 15 25.16 6.69 -5.09
C THR A 15 23.77 6.09 -5.10
N LYS A 16 23.06 6.18 -3.98
CA LYS A 16 21.61 5.98 -3.94
C LYS A 16 20.95 7.24 -4.49
N LYS A 17 20.88 7.37 -5.82
CA LYS A 17 20.08 8.46 -6.42
C LYS A 17 18.62 8.20 -6.02
N PRO A 18 17.95 9.13 -5.31
CA PRO A 18 16.54 8.97 -5.02
C PRO A 18 15.80 8.89 -6.35
N TYR A 19 14.90 7.91 -6.49
CA TYR A 19 14.08 7.75 -7.69
C TYR A 19 13.16 8.97 -7.84
N SER A 20 13.64 9.98 -8.55
CA SER A 20 12.95 11.23 -8.88
C SER A 20 12.27 11.16 -10.25
N ARG A 21 12.20 9.97 -10.86
CA ARG A 21 11.57 9.77 -12.16
C ARG A 21 10.05 9.69 -12.00
N SER A 22 9.32 10.54 -12.70
CA SER A 22 7.89 10.35 -12.95
C SER A 22 7.65 9.05 -13.74
N ILE A 23 6.57 8.34 -13.45
CA ILE A 23 6.25 7.06 -14.10
C ILE A 23 5.00 7.27 -14.97
N VAL A 24 4.92 6.63 -16.12
CA VAL A 24 3.72 6.70 -16.96
C VAL A 24 2.52 6.21 -16.15
N GLY A 25 1.47 7.03 -16.06
CA GLY A 25 0.29 6.77 -15.21
C GLY A 25 0.29 7.48 -13.85
N ALA A 26 1.39 8.10 -13.41
CA ALA A 26 1.40 8.94 -12.20
C ALA A 26 2.52 10.01 -12.22
N THR A 27 2.15 11.27 -11.93
CA THR A 27 3.13 12.36 -11.81
C THR A 27 3.99 12.20 -10.56
N LEU A 28 5.16 12.84 -10.56
CA LEU A 28 6.13 12.75 -9.45
C LEU A 28 5.52 13.22 -8.12
N GLU A 29 4.68 14.25 -8.15
CA GLU A 29 4.01 14.81 -6.97
C GLU A 29 3.02 13.82 -6.34
N VAL A 30 2.26 13.10 -7.16
CA VAL A 30 1.30 12.09 -6.68
C VAL A 30 2.04 10.95 -6.01
N ILE A 31 3.18 10.53 -6.58
CA ILE A 31 4.01 9.47 -6.02
C ILE A 31 4.58 9.89 -4.66
N GLN A 32 5.07 11.13 -4.54
CA GLN A 32 5.62 11.64 -3.28
C GLN A 32 4.53 11.75 -2.20
N LYS A 33 3.36 12.28 -2.54
CA LYS A 33 2.22 12.39 -1.60
C LYS A 33 1.79 11.03 -1.05
N LYS A 34 1.65 10.02 -1.92
CA LYS A 34 1.29 8.65 -1.49
C LYS A 34 2.38 7.96 -0.66
N ARG A 35 3.66 8.30 -0.87
CA ARG A 35 4.78 7.73 -0.08
C ARG A 35 4.95 8.42 1.26
N ALA A 36 4.70 9.72 1.33
CA ALA A 36 4.81 10.53 2.54
C ALA A 36 3.57 10.42 3.46
N GLU A 37 2.54 9.71 3.02
CA GLU A 37 1.36 9.42 3.82
C GLU A 37 1.74 8.63 5.08
N LYS A 38 1.19 9.06 6.21
CA LYS A 38 1.48 8.47 7.51
C LYS A 38 0.97 7.02 7.57
N PRO A 39 1.70 6.12 8.25
CA PRO A 39 1.32 4.70 8.31
C PRO A 39 -0.09 4.48 8.87
N GLU A 40 -0.55 5.32 9.79
CA GLU A 40 -1.88 5.18 10.41
C GLU A 40 -3.02 5.36 9.39
N VAL A 41 -2.85 6.25 8.40
CA VAL A 41 -3.86 6.45 7.34
C VAL A 41 -3.87 5.24 6.39
N ARG A 42 -2.71 4.64 6.16
CA ARG A 42 -2.57 3.43 5.34
C ARG A 42 -3.19 2.23 6.03
N ASP A 43 -3.03 2.11 7.34
CA ASP A 43 -3.62 1.03 8.14
C ASP A 43 -5.13 1.19 8.25
N ALA A 44 -5.64 2.41 8.42
CA ALA A 44 -7.08 2.67 8.36
C ALA A 44 -7.70 2.26 7.01
N ALA A 45 -7.02 2.56 5.89
CA ALA A 45 -7.46 2.13 4.57
C ALA A 45 -7.43 0.60 4.40
N ARG A 46 -6.43 -0.08 4.98
CA ARG A 46 -6.36 -1.55 4.99
C ARG A 46 -7.52 -2.15 5.79
N GLU A 47 -7.75 -1.68 7.00
CA GLU A 47 -8.84 -2.14 7.87
C GLU A 47 -10.20 -1.94 7.21
N ALA A 48 -10.43 -0.79 6.57
CA ALA A 48 -11.66 -0.53 5.82
C ALA A 48 -11.84 -1.54 4.66
N ALA A 49 -10.77 -1.83 3.90
CA ALA A 49 -10.82 -2.81 2.81
C ALA A 49 -11.07 -4.23 3.33
N LEU A 50 -10.43 -4.63 4.43
CA LEU A 50 -10.65 -5.94 5.05
C LEU A 50 -12.10 -6.07 5.53
N ARG A 51 -12.63 -5.07 6.25
CA ARG A 51 -14.03 -5.05 6.69
C ARG A 51 -15.01 -5.16 5.54
N TYR A 52 -14.75 -4.46 4.44
CA TYR A 52 -15.59 -4.54 3.24
C TYR A 52 -15.61 -5.95 2.66
N ILE A 53 -14.44 -6.59 2.53
CA ILE A 53 -14.32 -7.97 2.05
C ILE A 53 -15.05 -8.92 3.01
N PHE A 54 -14.79 -8.85 4.31
CA PHE A 54 -15.46 -9.71 5.30
C PHE A 54 -16.99 -9.55 5.28
N ASN A 55 -17.48 -8.31 5.15
CA ASN A 55 -18.91 -8.05 5.07
C ASN A 55 -19.52 -8.65 3.80
N LEU A 56 -18.87 -8.44 2.65
CA LEU A 56 -19.34 -8.95 1.37
C LEU A 56 -19.39 -10.48 1.31
N PHE A 57 -18.40 -11.18 1.87
CA PHE A 57 -18.32 -12.64 1.79
C PHE A 57 -19.11 -13.37 2.88
N ILE A 58 -19.30 -12.80 4.06
CA ILE A 58 -19.91 -13.50 5.19
C ILE A 58 -21.28 -12.91 5.53
N ALA A 59 -21.38 -11.59 5.69
CA ALA A 59 -22.60 -10.96 6.17
C ALA A 59 -23.68 -10.89 5.09
N VAL A 60 -23.32 -10.55 3.84
CA VAL A 60 -24.30 -10.43 2.74
C VAL A 60 -24.97 -11.78 2.39
N PRO A 61 -24.25 -12.90 2.25
CA PRO A 61 -24.88 -14.20 1.99
C PRO A 61 -25.74 -14.68 3.17
N ALA A 62 -25.28 -14.47 4.41
CA ALA A 62 -26.05 -14.84 5.59
C ALA A 62 -27.36 -14.04 5.71
N LEU A 63 -27.32 -12.73 5.44
CA LEU A 63 -28.51 -11.88 5.41
C LEU A 63 -29.48 -12.33 4.29
N CYS A 64 -28.95 -12.67 3.11
CA CYS A 64 -29.73 -13.16 1.99
C CYS A 64 -30.42 -14.50 2.30
N LEU A 65 -29.71 -15.44 2.92
CA LEU A 65 -30.29 -16.71 3.37
C LEU A 65 -31.38 -16.50 4.42
N LEU A 66 -31.15 -15.61 5.39
CA LEU A 66 -32.11 -15.29 6.44
C LEU A 66 -33.41 -14.69 5.87
N LEU A 67 -33.29 -13.75 4.93
CA LEU A 67 -34.43 -13.15 4.23
C LEU A 67 -35.23 -14.18 3.43
N ASN A 68 -34.56 -15.08 2.70
CA ASN A 68 -35.22 -16.16 1.97
C ASN A 68 -35.95 -17.13 2.90
N LEU A 69 -35.36 -17.50 4.04
CA LEU A 69 -36.00 -18.33 5.07
C LEU A 69 -37.22 -17.66 5.71
N LEU A 70 -37.16 -16.35 5.96
CA LEU A 70 -38.28 -15.58 6.52
C LEU A 70 -39.43 -15.47 5.52
N LEU A 71 -39.13 -15.23 4.24
CA LEU A 71 -40.13 -15.22 3.17
C LEU A 71 -40.81 -16.58 3.03
N GLN A 72 -40.05 -17.68 3.09
CA GLN A 72 -40.61 -19.03 3.02
C GLN A 72 -41.50 -19.39 4.23
N LYS A 73 -41.33 -18.74 5.38
CA LYS A 73 -42.19 -18.93 6.55
C LYS A 73 -43.43 -18.03 6.57
N LEU A 74 -43.45 -16.98 5.76
CA LEU A 74 -44.54 -16.02 5.68
C LEU A 74 -45.59 -16.40 4.62
N ILE A 75 -45.20 -17.21 3.62
CA ILE A 75 -46.08 -17.87 2.64
C ILE A 75 -46.59 -19.18 3.24
#